data_AF-A0A940RJF6-F1
#
_entry.id   AF-A0A940RJF6-F1
#
_cell.length_a   1.000
_cell.length_b   1.000
_cell.length_c   1.000
_cell.angle_alpha   90.00
_cell.angle_beta   90.00
_cell.angle_gamma   90.00
#
_symmetry.space_group_name_H-M   'P 1'
#
loop_
_entity.id
_entity.type
_entity.pdbx_description
1 polymer ?
#
loop_
_entity_poly.entity_id
_entity_poly.type
_entity_poly.pdbx_seq_one_letter_code
_entity_poly.pdbx_strand_id
1 'polypeptide(L)'
;MKLAKLSALVIGVFACLAIGGVANAAPAELPPGHLTFLGGGWTQPLVRVQMDIPFQNPHSCATTDGYIVDSTLPALQLLTSILLTAYASHQQVRLVVDGCVLGRPNVIGAYLVS
;
A
#
# COMPACT_ATOMS: atom_id res chain seq x y z
N MET A 1 23.47 -21.73 -63.39
CA MET A 1 22.74 -22.63 -62.46
C MET A 1 23.24 -22.30 -61.04
N LYS A 2 22.47 -21.58 -60.20
CA LYS A 2 21.70 -22.10 -59.04
C LYS A 2 22.56 -23.09 -58.19
N LEU A 3 22.81 -22.94 -56.88
CA LEU A 3 21.93 -22.56 -55.77
C LEU A 3 22.75 -22.30 -54.46
N ALA A 4 22.08 -21.65 -53.48
CA ALA A 4 22.47 -21.09 -52.17
C ALA A 4 23.06 -22.02 -51.07
N LYS A 5 23.57 -21.39 -49.98
CA LYS A 5 23.48 -21.75 -48.53
C LYS A 5 24.15 -20.64 -47.68
N LEU A 6 23.44 -19.67 -47.11
CA LEU A 6 22.77 -19.61 -45.78
C LEU A 6 23.58 -20.04 -44.54
N SER A 7 23.67 -19.07 -43.60
CA SER A 7 23.52 -19.21 -42.14
C SER A 7 24.71 -19.58 -41.25
N ALA A 8 25.12 -18.62 -40.41
CA ALA A 8 25.52 -18.85 -39.02
C ALA A 8 25.41 -17.54 -38.19
N LEU A 9 24.18 -17.17 -37.82
CA LEU A 9 23.91 -16.18 -36.77
C LEU A 9 24.10 -16.90 -35.43
N VAL A 10 25.20 -16.62 -34.73
CA VAL A 10 25.53 -17.23 -33.44
C VAL A 10 24.62 -16.64 -32.37
N ILE A 11 23.67 -17.47 -31.94
CA ILE A 11 22.68 -17.23 -30.89
C ILE A 11 23.41 -17.28 -29.53
N GLY A 12 23.64 -16.12 -28.91
CA GLY A 12 24.10 -16.00 -27.53
C GLY A 12 22.94 -15.63 -26.60
N VAL A 13 22.11 -16.59 -26.23
CA VAL A 13 21.06 -16.42 -25.21
C VAL A 13 21.74 -16.45 -23.84
N PHE A 14 22.06 -15.28 -23.30
CA PHE A 14 22.52 -15.11 -21.93
C PHE A 14 21.30 -15.26 -21.00
N ALA A 15 21.14 -16.45 -20.42
CA ALA A 15 20.08 -16.75 -19.45
C ALA A 15 20.32 -15.97 -18.16
N CYS A 16 19.62 -14.86 -17.99
CA CYS A 16 19.59 -14.10 -16.75
C CYS A 16 18.67 -14.85 -15.76
N LEU A 17 19.24 -15.74 -14.96
CA LEU A 17 18.58 -16.39 -13.82
C LEU A 17 18.29 -15.31 -12.77
N ALA A 18 17.11 -14.70 -12.87
CA ALA A 18 16.59 -13.80 -11.85
C ALA A 18 16.36 -14.61 -10.57
N ILE A 19 17.24 -14.42 -9.59
CA ILE A 19 17.05 -14.86 -8.22
C ILE A 19 15.94 -13.96 -7.66
N GLY A 20 14.68 -14.41 -7.78
CA GLY A 20 13.53 -13.72 -7.19
C GLY A 20 13.65 -13.76 -5.68
N GLY A 21 14.22 -12.72 -5.08
CA GLY A 21 14.14 -12.52 -3.64
C GLY A 21 12.68 -12.41 -3.23
N VAL A 22 12.29 -13.12 -2.17
CA VAL A 22 10.97 -12.92 -1.56
C VAL A 22 10.84 -11.47 -1.13
N ALA A 23 9.98 -10.71 -1.82
CA ALA A 23 9.61 -9.37 -1.41
C ALA A 23 8.73 -9.48 -0.15
N ASN A 24 9.37 -9.63 1.01
CA ASN A 24 8.72 -9.37 2.29
C ASN A 24 8.62 -7.86 2.43
N ALA A 25 7.56 -7.26 1.87
CA ALA A 25 7.21 -5.90 2.23
C ALA A 25 6.75 -5.93 3.69
N ALA A 26 7.64 -5.46 4.57
CA ALA A 26 7.36 -5.35 6.00
C ALA A 26 6.34 -4.23 6.24
N PRO A 27 5.67 -4.24 7.41
CA PRO A 27 4.90 -3.11 7.87
C PRO A 27 5.70 -1.81 7.75
N ALA A 28 5.08 -0.77 7.17
CA ALA A 28 5.71 0.53 7.02
C ALA A 28 5.04 1.54 7.94
N GLU A 29 5.85 2.22 8.76
CA GLU A 29 5.42 3.40 9.50
C GLU A 29 5.50 4.63 8.60
N LEU A 30 4.39 5.33 8.44
CA LEU A 30 4.35 6.59 7.70
C LEU A 30 4.92 7.74 8.55
N PRO A 31 5.41 8.83 7.95
CA PRO A 31 5.65 10.08 8.65
C PRO A 31 4.36 10.62 9.32
N PRO A 32 4.47 11.44 10.38
CA PRO A 32 3.30 12.14 10.93
C PRO A 32 2.68 13.08 9.89
N GLY A 33 1.35 13.15 9.87
CA GLY A 33 0.59 14.08 9.05
C GLY A 33 -0.84 14.25 9.55
N HIS A 34 -1.60 15.15 8.95
CA HIS A 34 -3.02 15.34 9.25
C HIS A 34 -3.89 14.52 8.31
N LEU A 35 -5.05 14.08 8.81
CA LEU A 35 -6.06 13.46 7.98
C LEU A 35 -6.81 14.51 7.16
N THR A 36 -6.77 14.39 5.84
CA THR A 36 -7.48 15.30 4.90
C THR A 36 -8.83 14.74 4.47
N PHE A 37 -9.05 13.43 4.69
CA PHE A 37 -10.28 12.74 4.38
C PHE A 37 -10.49 11.60 5.37
N LEU A 38 -11.73 11.44 5.83
CA LEU A 38 -12.21 10.28 6.58
C LEU A 38 -13.58 9.88 6.01
N GLY A 39 -13.71 8.64 5.57
CA GLY A 39 -14.94 8.13 4.97
C GLY A 39 -15.23 6.69 5.36
N GLY A 40 -16.52 6.36 5.51
CA GLY A 40 -17.00 5.01 5.76
C GLY A 40 -17.62 4.39 4.50
N GLY A 41 -17.64 3.06 4.41
CA GLY A 41 -18.43 2.34 3.41
C GLY A 41 -19.91 2.21 3.78
N TRP A 42 -20.79 2.14 2.78
CA TRP A 42 -22.23 1.89 2.97
C TRP A 42 -22.54 0.38 3.05
N THR A 43 -21.94 -0.42 2.16
CA THR A 43 -22.19 -1.87 2.05
C THR A 43 -21.18 -2.72 2.81
N GLN A 44 -20.02 -2.13 3.15
CA GLN A 44 -18.95 -2.79 3.88
C GLN A 44 -18.48 -1.84 4.99
N PRO A 45 -18.29 -2.33 6.22
CA PRO A 45 -17.83 -1.51 7.34
C PRO A 45 -16.31 -1.24 7.24
N LEU A 46 -15.93 -0.52 6.19
CA LEU A 46 -14.55 -0.08 5.95
C LEU A 46 -14.40 1.39 6.34
N VAL A 47 -13.21 1.74 6.80
CA VAL A 47 -12.81 3.13 7.05
C VAL A 47 -11.71 3.46 6.07
N ARG A 48 -11.90 4.51 5.27
CA ARG A 48 -10.90 5.06 4.36
C ARG A 48 -10.38 6.39 4.88
N VAL A 49 -9.07 6.57 4.79
CA VAL A 49 -8.39 7.81 5.17
C VAL A 49 -7.44 8.30 4.09
N GLN A 50 -7.21 9.61 4.05
CA GLN A 50 -6.12 10.24 3.30
C GLN A 50 -5.35 11.18 4.21
N MET A 51 -4.08 11.42 3.89
CA MET A 51 -3.18 12.28 4.65
C MET A 51 -2.60 13.39 3.78
N ASP A 52 -2.11 14.44 4.41
CA ASP A 52 -1.39 15.57 3.78
C ASP A 52 0.10 15.31 3.52
N ILE A 53 0.56 14.06 3.62
CA ILE A 53 1.94 13.63 3.36
C ILE A 53 2.06 12.93 2.00
N PRO A 54 3.28 12.81 1.44
CA PRO A 54 3.51 11.99 0.25
C PRO A 54 2.97 10.57 0.44
N PHE A 55 2.17 10.09 -0.50
CA PHE A 55 1.57 8.76 -0.45
C PHE A 55 2.65 7.67 -0.47
N GLN A 56 2.53 6.68 0.42
CA GLN A 56 3.45 5.55 0.49
C GLN A 56 2.70 4.24 0.31
N ASN A 57 3.25 3.34 -0.51
CA ASN A 57 2.61 2.09 -0.90
C ASN A 57 3.66 0.96 -0.94
N PRO A 58 4.10 0.46 0.23
CA PRO A 58 5.17 -0.54 0.31
C PRO A 58 4.84 -1.85 -0.41
N HIS A 59 3.55 -2.17 -0.53
CA HIS A 59 3.05 -3.39 -1.17
C HIS A 59 2.62 -3.20 -2.63
N SER A 60 2.83 -2.02 -3.23
CA SER A 60 2.43 -1.73 -4.61
C SER A 60 0.94 -2.02 -4.89
N CYS A 61 0.06 -1.74 -3.93
CA CYS A 61 -1.38 -1.89 -4.08
C CYS A 61 -1.92 -1.08 -5.28
N ALA A 62 -2.90 -1.63 -6.00
CA ALA A 62 -3.35 -1.11 -7.29
C ALA A 62 -3.97 0.30 -7.28
N THR A 63 -4.43 0.78 -6.14
CA THR A 63 -5.15 2.05 -5.98
C THR A 63 -4.43 2.96 -5.00
N THR A 64 -4.23 4.23 -5.41
CA THR A 64 -3.34 5.19 -4.74
C THR A 64 -4.08 6.40 -4.15
N ASP A 65 -5.36 6.26 -3.87
CA ASP A 65 -6.24 7.36 -3.41
C ASP A 65 -6.40 7.37 -1.88
N GLY A 66 -5.55 6.67 -1.12
CA GLY A 66 -5.57 6.65 0.34
C GLY A 66 -5.38 5.24 0.91
N TYR A 67 -5.75 5.11 2.18
CA TYR A 67 -5.53 3.92 3.00
C TYR A 67 -6.86 3.39 3.53
N ILE A 68 -6.96 2.10 3.82
CA ILE A 68 -8.17 1.46 4.37
C ILE A 68 -7.83 0.77 5.68
N VAL A 69 -8.71 0.87 6.68
CA VAL A 69 -8.72 -0.06 7.82
C VAL A 69 -9.59 -1.25 7.44
N ASP A 70 -9.02 -2.45 7.41
CA ASP A 70 -9.80 -3.67 7.18
C ASP A 70 -10.77 -3.95 8.33
N SER A 71 -12.03 -4.15 7.97
CA SER A 71 -13.11 -4.58 8.85
C SER A 71 -12.85 -5.89 9.60
N THR A 72 -11.96 -6.76 9.07
CA THR A 72 -11.64 -8.04 9.70
C THR A 72 -10.62 -7.91 10.84
N LEU A 73 -9.97 -6.76 10.99
CA LEU A 73 -9.00 -6.53 12.05
C LEU A 73 -9.68 -6.50 13.43
N PRO A 74 -9.17 -7.25 14.42
CA PRO A 74 -9.67 -7.18 15.80
C PRO A 74 -9.60 -5.76 16.40
N ALA A 75 -8.69 -4.94 15.90
CA ALA A 75 -8.47 -3.56 16.34
C ALA A 75 -9.33 -2.51 15.61
N LEU A 76 -10.26 -2.91 14.73
CA LEU A 76 -11.05 -1.99 13.88
C LEU A 76 -11.66 -0.83 14.68
N GLN A 77 -12.33 -1.12 15.79
CA GLN A 77 -13.01 -0.10 16.59
C GLN A 77 -11.99 0.89 17.19
N LEU A 78 -10.88 0.39 17.74
CA LEU A 78 -9.83 1.23 18.30
C LEU A 78 -9.20 2.13 17.24
N LEU A 79 -8.81 1.57 16.09
CA LEU A 79 -8.22 2.32 14.99
C LEU A 79 -9.19 3.38 14.47
N THR A 80 -10.47 3.04 14.29
CA THR A 80 -11.51 3.98 13.86
C THR A 80 -11.67 5.12 14.84
N SER A 81 -11.68 4.86 16.15
CA SER A 81 -11.75 5.90 17.18
C SER A 81 -10.55 6.85 17.12
N ILE A 82 -9.33 6.33 17.01
CA ILE A 82 -8.12 7.14 16.91
C ILE A 82 -8.16 8.03 15.66
N LEU A 83 -8.52 7.47 14.51
CA LEU A 83 -8.60 8.20 13.24
C LEU A 83 -9.69 9.27 13.28
N LEU A 84 -10.87 8.96 13.85
CA LEU A 84 -11.94 9.93 14.03
C LEU A 84 -11.50 11.08 14.94
N THR A 85 -10.83 10.78 16.06
CA THR A 85 -10.26 11.79 16.95
C THR A 85 -9.23 12.66 16.24
N ALA A 86 -8.27 12.06 15.51
CA ALA A 86 -7.26 12.80 14.76
C ALA A 86 -7.90 13.75 13.73
N TYR A 87 -8.88 13.27 12.96
CA TYR A 87 -9.60 14.06 11.97
C TYR A 87 -10.40 15.21 12.61
N ALA A 88 -11.18 14.92 13.65
CA ALA A 88 -12.05 15.90 14.29
C ALA A 88 -11.28 16.97 15.09
N SER A 89 -10.12 16.62 15.66
CA SER A 89 -9.26 17.55 16.41
C SER A 89 -8.20 18.22 15.54
N HIS A 90 -8.11 17.86 14.26
CA HIS A 90 -7.04 18.30 13.37
C HIS A 90 -5.63 18.01 13.93
N GLN A 91 -5.49 16.92 14.70
CA GLN A 91 -4.24 16.49 15.30
C GLN A 91 -3.45 15.61 14.31
N GLN A 92 -2.12 15.68 14.38
CA GLN A 92 -1.28 14.79 13.59
C GLN A 92 -1.45 13.34 14.04
N VAL A 93 -1.41 12.44 13.06
CA VAL A 93 -1.45 10.99 13.26
C VAL A 93 -0.31 10.34 12.49
N ARG A 94 0.25 9.28 13.09
CA ARG A 94 1.17 8.36 12.42
C ARG A 94 0.43 7.06 12.12
N LEU A 95 0.47 6.61 10.87
CA LEU A 95 -0.13 5.34 10.47
C LEU A 95 0.94 4.26 10.29
N VAL A 96 0.57 3.01 10.58
CA VAL A 96 1.32 1.82 10.19
C VAL A 96 0.50 1.08 9.16
N VAL A 97 1.11 0.82 7.99
CA VAL A 97 0.43 0.17 6.87
C VAL A 97 1.11 -1.15 6.52
N ASP A 98 0.31 -2.18 6.29
CA ASP A 98 0.78 -3.50 5.87
C ASP A 98 -0.27 -4.26 5.05
N GLY A 99 0.15 -4.85 3.93
CA GLY A 99 -0.72 -5.52 2.98
C GLY A 99 -1.65 -4.59 2.20
N CYS A 100 -2.53 -5.20 1.39
CA CYS A 100 -3.51 -4.50 0.56
C CYS A 100 -4.93 -4.98 0.85
N VAL A 101 -5.87 -4.06 0.98
CA VAL A 101 -7.31 -4.31 1.14
C VAL A 101 -8.06 -3.49 0.11
N LEU A 102 -8.87 -4.16 -0.71
CA LEU A 102 -9.59 -3.55 -1.84
C LEU A 102 -8.68 -2.70 -2.75
N GLY A 103 -7.45 -3.18 -2.97
CA GLY A 103 -6.45 -2.52 -3.80
C GLY A 103 -5.74 -1.33 -3.17
N ARG A 104 -5.95 -1.03 -1.88
CA ARG A 104 -5.28 0.08 -1.15
C ARG A 104 -4.44 -0.45 0.00
N PRO A 105 -3.40 0.28 0.46
CA PRO A 105 -2.64 -0.18 1.62
C PRO A 105 -3.52 -0.22 2.87
N ASN A 106 -3.39 -1.30 3.64
CA ASN A 106 -4.20 -1.53 4.83
C ASN A 106 -3.55 -0.93 6.08
N VAL A 107 -4.31 -0.17 6.86
CA VAL A 107 -3.88 0.45 8.11
C VAL A 107 -4.02 -0.58 9.23
N ILE A 108 -2.89 -0.98 9.80
CA ILE A 108 -2.81 -1.94 10.91
C ILE A 108 -2.46 -1.27 12.25
N GLY A 109 -2.13 0.03 12.23
CA GLY A 109 -1.80 0.82 13.42
C GLY A 109 -2.03 2.31 13.19
N ALA A 110 -2.41 3.03 14.25
CA ALA A 110 -2.58 4.48 14.24
C ALA A 110 -2.18 5.07 15.61
N TYR A 111 -1.42 6.16 15.60
CA TYR A 111 -0.95 6.84 16.81
C TYR A 111 -1.17 8.35 16.69
N LEU A 112 -1.83 8.95 17.68
CA LEU A 112 -1.89 10.40 17.81
C LEU A 112 -0.49 10.94 18.14
N VAL A 113 -0.09 12.00 17.47
CA VAL A 113 1.18 12.68 17.70
C VAL A 113 0.88 14.00 18.40
N SER A 114 1.54 14.25 19.53
CA SER A 114 1.43 15.46 20.35
C SER A 114 2.39 16.55 19.89
#